data_AF-T5A978-F1
#
_entry.id   AF-T5A978-F1
#
_cell.length_a   1.000
_cell.length_b   1.000
_cell.length_c   1.000
_cell.angle_alpha   90.00
_cell.angle_beta   90.00
_cell.angle_gamma   90.00
#
_symmetry.space_group_name_H-M   'P 1'
#
loop_
_entity.id
_entity.type
_entity.pdbx_description
1 polymer ?
#
loop_
_entity_poly.entity_id
_entity_poly.type
_entity_poly.pdbx_seq_one_letter_code
_entity_poly.pdbx_strand_id
1 'polypeptide(L)'
;MESLYNTKFTSYQAAQAACDAIARTQGFALAIRTKKPNAADPSYIHFRCSKGGRFVGISDEVIANSNAKRRKTNTQMTECPYRLIMKLDRGIGTWSVSSAPAGSAHNHPFVAPMDHAKYRGEAISRYLDEIVQMYNSGTRPVHIAEQLRGRSHQDPDLEGITATQIHNALARHRRDERDEAP
;
A
#
# COMPACT_ATOMS: atom_id res chain seq x y z
N MET A 1 3.15 18.45 -0.53
CA MET A 1 3.73 17.98 -1.81
C MET A 1 4.80 18.92 -2.33
N GLU A 2 4.58 20.24 -2.38
CA GLU A 2 5.61 21.18 -2.88
C GLU A 2 6.93 21.13 -2.11
N SER A 3 6.90 20.91 -0.78
CA SER A 3 8.09 20.70 0.04
C SER A 3 8.93 19.48 -0.38
N LEU A 4 8.31 18.42 -0.92
CA LEU A 4 9.04 17.25 -1.43
C LEU A 4 9.81 17.55 -2.71
N TYR A 5 9.25 18.40 -3.58
CA TYR A 5 9.83 18.65 -4.90
C TYR A 5 11.17 19.38 -4.82
N ASN A 6 11.39 20.13 -3.74
CA ASN A 6 12.65 20.84 -3.49
C ASN A 6 13.64 20.05 -2.63
N THR A 7 13.24 18.88 -2.12
CA THR A 7 14.09 18.06 -1.24
C THR A 7 14.91 17.06 -2.05
N LYS A 8 16.18 16.91 -1.69
CA LYS A 8 17.07 15.87 -2.21
C LYS A 8 17.26 14.79 -1.15
N PHE A 9 17.20 13.54 -1.55
CA PHE A 9 17.33 12.39 -0.64
C PHE A 9 18.59 11.60 -0.97
N THR A 10 19.24 11.05 0.05
CA THR A 10 20.45 10.23 -0.10
C THR A 10 20.14 8.81 -0.54
N SER A 11 18.88 8.35 -0.41
CA SER A 11 18.46 7.02 -0.82
C SER A 11 17.05 6.99 -1.39
N TYR A 12 16.78 5.96 -2.20
CA TYR A 12 15.45 5.66 -2.72
C TYR A 12 14.45 5.44 -1.59
N GLN A 13 14.83 4.68 -0.56
CA GLN A 13 13.99 4.33 0.57
C GLN A 13 13.58 5.58 1.35
N ALA A 14 14.50 6.51 1.57
CA ALA A 14 14.20 7.79 2.23
C ALA A 14 13.22 8.64 1.41
N ALA A 15 13.45 8.76 0.10
CA ALA A 15 12.54 9.48 -0.81
C ALA A 15 11.15 8.84 -0.86
N GLN A 16 11.08 7.52 -0.92
CA GLN A 16 9.81 6.79 -0.91
C GLN A 16 9.07 6.99 0.42
N ALA A 17 9.75 6.83 1.56
CA ALA A 17 9.15 7.01 2.87
C ALA A 17 8.58 8.43 3.04
N ALA A 18 9.30 9.46 2.55
CA ALA A 18 8.83 10.84 2.58
C ALA A 18 7.60 11.06 1.68
N CYS A 19 7.56 10.46 0.49
CA CYS A 19 6.38 10.48 -0.38
C CYS A 19 5.19 9.77 0.26
N ASP A 20 5.42 8.61 0.87
CA ASP A 20 4.40 7.79 1.50
C ASP A 20 3.83 8.45 2.76
N ALA A 21 4.66 9.12 3.56
CA ALA A 21 4.23 9.91 4.71
C ALA A 21 3.29 11.04 4.29
N ILE A 22 3.66 11.81 3.26
CA ILE A 22 2.81 12.90 2.77
C ILE A 22 1.52 12.35 2.13
N ALA A 23 1.61 11.32 1.30
CA ALA A 23 0.42 10.67 0.72
C ALA A 23 -0.55 10.19 1.82
N ARG A 24 0.00 9.57 2.87
CA ARG A 24 -0.75 9.08 4.02
C ARG A 24 -1.48 10.21 4.73
N THR A 25 -0.79 11.32 5.04
CA THR A 25 -1.43 12.49 5.67
C THR A 25 -2.50 13.14 4.80
N GLN A 26 -2.35 13.07 3.48
CA GLN A 26 -3.31 13.62 2.53
C GLN A 26 -4.48 12.66 2.21
N GLY A 27 -4.42 11.41 2.70
CA GLY A 27 -5.51 10.44 2.54
C GLY A 27 -5.54 9.69 1.20
N PHE A 28 -4.39 9.56 0.52
CA PHE A 28 -4.23 8.66 -0.62
C PHE A 28 -3.01 7.76 -0.44
N ALA A 29 -2.90 6.72 -1.28
CA ALA A 29 -1.74 5.85 -1.28
C ALA A 29 -1.05 5.83 -2.64
N LEU A 30 0.28 5.71 -2.64
CA LEU A 30 1.08 5.55 -3.83
C LEU A 30 1.38 4.08 -4.11
N ALA A 31 1.30 3.71 -5.38
CA ALA A 31 1.68 2.41 -5.90
C ALA A 31 2.75 2.59 -7.00
N ILE A 32 3.75 1.72 -7.00
CA ILE A 32 4.77 1.72 -8.05
C ILE A 32 4.12 1.22 -9.34
N ARG A 33 4.19 2.03 -10.40
CA ARG A 33 3.77 1.64 -11.75
C ARG A 33 4.92 1.02 -12.54
N THR A 34 6.10 1.64 -12.46
CA THR A 34 7.26 1.22 -13.25
C THR A 34 8.55 1.60 -12.55
N LYS A 35 9.55 0.71 -12.63
CA LYS A 35 10.94 0.96 -12.27
C LYS A 35 11.78 0.89 -13.55
N LYS A 36 12.75 1.80 -13.71
CA LYS A 36 13.69 1.81 -14.83
C LYS A 36 15.12 2.05 -14.32
N PRO A 37 16.16 1.50 -14.97
CA PRO A 37 16.10 0.60 -16.13
C PRO A 37 15.58 -0.80 -15.79
N ASN A 38 15.77 -1.27 -14.56
CA ASN A 38 15.26 -2.55 -14.09
C ASN A 38 14.79 -2.44 -12.62
N ALA A 39 14.29 -3.54 -12.06
CA ALA A 39 13.75 -3.57 -10.70
C ALA A 39 14.82 -3.67 -9.60
N ALA A 40 16.00 -4.21 -9.92
CA ALA A 40 17.09 -4.47 -8.98
C ALA A 40 17.89 -3.19 -8.67
N ASP A 41 18.21 -2.40 -9.70
CA ASP A 41 18.90 -1.11 -9.59
C ASP A 41 18.11 -0.02 -10.35
N PRO A 42 17.01 0.48 -9.77
CA PRO A 42 16.25 1.55 -10.39
C PRO A 42 16.99 2.88 -10.25
N SER A 43 17.02 3.66 -11.33
CA SER A 43 17.37 5.10 -11.33
C SER A 43 16.17 6.00 -11.58
N TYR A 44 15.03 5.40 -11.90
CA TYR A 44 13.78 6.10 -12.19
C TYR A 44 12.60 5.26 -11.71
N ILE A 45 11.69 5.89 -10.98
CA ILE A 45 10.50 5.23 -10.45
C ILE A 45 9.29 6.09 -10.76
N HIS A 46 8.31 5.47 -11.41
CA HIS A 46 7.03 6.09 -11.71
C HIS A 46 5.99 5.56 -10.73
N PHE A 47 5.47 6.45 -9.90
CA PHE A 47 4.36 6.18 -9.01
C PHE A 47 3.04 6.58 -9.66
N ARG A 48 2.00 5.85 -9.27
CA ARG A 48 0.60 6.20 -9.50
C ARG A 48 -0.15 6.20 -8.19
N CYS A 49 -1.30 6.87 -8.14
CA CYS A 49 -2.26 6.60 -7.08
C CYS A 49 -2.67 5.11 -7.07
N SER A 50 -2.89 4.55 -5.88
CA SER A 50 -3.42 3.19 -5.67
C SER A 50 -4.77 2.97 -6.39
N LYS A 51 -5.54 4.04 -6.58
CA LYS A 51 -6.80 4.09 -7.34
C LYS A 51 -6.61 4.27 -8.85
N GLY A 52 -5.37 4.41 -9.32
CA GLY A 52 -5.04 4.76 -10.70
C GLY A 52 -5.09 3.62 -11.72
N GLY A 53 -5.57 2.43 -11.34
CA GLY A 53 -5.78 1.32 -12.26
C GLY A 53 -7.13 1.39 -12.98
N ARG A 54 -7.24 0.69 -14.11
CA ARG A 54 -8.51 0.47 -14.79
C ARG A 54 -9.36 -0.50 -13.98
N PHE A 55 -10.59 -0.10 -13.68
CA PHE A 55 -11.57 -1.04 -13.19
C PHE A 55 -11.91 -2.02 -14.31
N VAL A 56 -11.53 -3.28 -14.15
CA VAL A 56 -11.97 -4.36 -15.03
C VAL A 56 -13.28 -4.87 -14.45
N GLY A 57 -14.40 -4.40 -15.00
CA GLY A 57 -15.71 -4.95 -14.68
C GLY A 57 -15.85 -6.35 -15.28
N ILE A 58 -16.47 -7.25 -14.53
CA ILE A 58 -17.11 -8.43 -15.12
C ILE A 58 -18.25 -7.91 -16.01
N SER A 59 -18.40 -8.43 -17.23
CA SER A 59 -19.46 -8.01 -18.15
C SER A 59 -20.84 -8.24 -17.54
N ASP A 60 -21.80 -7.40 -17.90
CA ASP A 60 -23.17 -7.50 -17.37
C ASP A 60 -23.82 -8.84 -17.71
N GLU A 61 -23.42 -9.48 -18.81
CA GLU A 61 -23.84 -10.83 -19.24
C GLU A 61 -23.43 -11.92 -18.23
N VAL A 62 -22.19 -11.86 -17.72
CA VAL A 62 -21.69 -12.83 -16.73
C VAL A 62 -22.31 -12.59 -15.36
N ILE A 63 -22.62 -11.33 -15.03
CA ILE A 63 -23.31 -10.95 -13.79
C ILE A 63 -24.78 -11.42 -13.82
N ALA A 64 -25.47 -11.22 -14.94
CA ALA A 64 -26.85 -11.65 -15.14
C ALA A 64 -27.02 -13.17 -14.99
N ASN A 65 -26.06 -13.95 -15.50
CA ASN A 65 -26.08 -15.41 -15.43
C ASN A 65 -25.68 -15.99 -14.06
N SER A 66 -25.11 -15.19 -13.15
CA SER A 66 -24.56 -15.68 -11.88
C SER A 66 -25.35 -15.26 -10.63
N ASN A 67 -26.45 -14.50 -10.76
CA ASN A 67 -27.17 -13.86 -9.64
C ASN A 67 -26.23 -13.09 -8.68
N ALA A 68 -25.02 -12.75 -9.12
CA ALA A 68 -23.98 -12.18 -8.27
C ALA A 68 -24.14 -10.67 -8.20
N LYS A 69 -24.56 -10.14 -7.04
CA LYS A 69 -24.60 -8.68 -6.84
C LYS A 69 -23.18 -8.11 -6.80
N ARG A 70 -22.93 -7.06 -7.59
CA ARG A 70 -21.65 -6.33 -7.56
C ARG A 70 -21.43 -5.72 -6.16
N ARG A 71 -20.37 -6.14 -5.46
CA ARG A 71 -19.97 -5.53 -4.19
C ARG A 71 -19.45 -4.12 -4.44
N LYS A 72 -20.12 -3.12 -3.86
CA LYS A 72 -19.58 -1.75 -3.77
C LYS A 72 -18.48 -1.76 -2.70
N THR A 73 -17.23 -1.87 -3.13
CA THR A 73 -16.10 -1.78 -2.19
C THR A 73 -15.42 -0.43 -2.34
N ASN A 74 -15.03 0.16 -1.19
CA ASN A 74 -14.17 1.34 -1.16
C ASN A 74 -12.78 1.08 -1.76
N THR A 75 -12.50 -0.13 -2.25
CA THR A 75 -11.27 -0.52 -2.95
C THR A 75 -11.36 -0.38 -4.48
N GLN A 76 -12.53 -0.06 -5.04
CA GLN A 76 -12.71 0.06 -6.49
C GLN A 76 -11.71 1.08 -7.09
N MET A 77 -11.06 0.70 -8.19
CA MET A 77 -10.15 1.58 -8.92
C MET A 77 -10.94 2.63 -9.70
N THR A 78 -10.46 3.87 -9.75
CA THR A 78 -11.17 5.02 -10.34
C THR A 78 -10.45 5.56 -11.57
N GLU A 79 -9.46 4.84 -12.10
CA GLU A 79 -8.57 5.34 -13.16
C GLU A 79 -7.90 6.67 -12.80
N CYS A 80 -7.68 6.92 -11.51
CA CYS A 80 -7.08 8.15 -11.01
C CYS A 80 -5.83 8.55 -11.81
N PRO A 81 -5.80 9.76 -12.40
CA PRO A 81 -4.71 10.18 -13.27
C PRO A 81 -3.48 10.59 -12.46
N TYR A 82 -3.57 10.78 -11.15
CA TYR A 82 -2.47 11.24 -10.30
C TYR A 82 -1.20 10.41 -10.45
N ARG A 83 -0.06 11.05 -10.77
CA ARG A 83 1.25 10.43 -10.93
C ARG A 83 2.37 11.25 -10.28
N LEU A 84 3.38 10.53 -9.80
CA LEU A 84 4.62 11.10 -9.28
C LEU A 84 5.82 10.39 -9.88
N ILE A 85 6.90 11.12 -10.05
CA ILE A 85 8.16 10.60 -10.59
C ILE A 85 9.24 10.79 -9.54
N MET A 86 10.08 9.79 -9.39
CA MET A 86 11.29 9.84 -8.59
C MET A 86 12.48 9.51 -9.49
N LYS A 87 13.54 10.33 -9.42
CA LYS A 87 14.73 10.17 -10.26
C LYS A 87 15.99 10.26 -9.43
N LEU A 88 16.93 9.35 -9.70
CA LEU A 88 18.30 9.41 -9.22
C LEU A 88 19.11 10.32 -10.14
N ASP A 89 19.68 11.38 -9.57
CA ASP A 89 20.76 12.12 -10.16
C ASP A 89 22.06 11.33 -9.96
N ARG A 90 22.58 10.73 -11.02
CA ARG A 90 23.80 9.92 -10.97
C ARG A 90 25.08 10.74 -10.77
N GLY A 91 25.06 12.04 -11.09
CA GLY A 91 26.23 12.91 -10.89
C GLY A 91 26.45 13.21 -9.41
N ILE A 92 25.37 13.38 -8.65
CA ILE A 92 25.39 13.75 -7.23
C ILE A 92 25.08 12.55 -6.31
N GLY A 93 24.48 11.49 -6.84
CA GLY A 93 24.03 10.33 -6.07
C GLY A 93 22.76 10.61 -5.24
N THR A 94 21.96 11.61 -5.62
CA THR A 94 20.76 12.02 -4.86
C THR A 94 19.47 11.77 -5.61
N TRP A 95 18.43 11.44 -4.86
CA TRP A 95 17.09 11.24 -5.37
C TRP A 95 16.27 12.52 -5.28
N SER A 96 15.48 12.78 -6.32
CA SER A 96 14.55 13.90 -6.38
C SER A 96 13.16 13.42 -6.77
N VAL A 97 12.14 14.14 -6.29
CA VAL A 97 10.73 13.84 -6.54
C VAL A 97 10.14 14.97 -7.38
N SER A 98 9.33 14.63 -8.37
CA SER A 98 8.61 15.63 -9.16
C SER A 98 7.21 15.13 -9.51
N SER A 99 6.30 16.07 -9.81
CA SER A 99 5.03 15.72 -10.42
C SER A 99 5.27 15.14 -11.83
N ALA A 100 4.45 14.18 -12.25
CA ALA A 100 4.45 13.79 -13.65
C ALA A 100 3.67 14.81 -14.48
N PRO A 101 4.06 15.06 -15.74
CA PRO A 101 3.33 15.99 -16.62
C PRO A 101 1.87 15.58 -16.85
N ALA A 102 1.59 14.28 -16.84
CA ALA A 102 0.25 13.73 -16.98
C ALA A 102 -0.36 13.43 -15.62
N GLY A 103 -1.32 14.26 -15.19
CA GLY A 103 -2.19 14.00 -14.04
C GLY A 103 -1.59 14.41 -12.70
N SER A 104 -1.76 15.67 -12.33
CA SER A 104 -1.41 16.21 -11.00
C SER A 104 -2.59 16.23 -10.02
N ALA A 105 -3.81 16.00 -10.49
CA ALA A 105 -5.03 16.01 -9.67
C ALA A 105 -5.60 14.61 -9.45
N HIS A 106 -6.20 14.40 -8.27
CA HIS A 106 -6.98 13.20 -7.97
C HIS A 106 -8.42 13.35 -8.48
N ASN A 107 -9.06 12.24 -8.85
CA ASN A 107 -10.46 12.19 -9.30
C ASN A 107 -11.38 11.42 -8.32
N HIS A 108 -10.92 11.21 -7.09
CA HIS A 108 -11.62 10.46 -6.07
C HIS A 108 -11.45 11.15 -4.72
N PRO A 109 -12.37 10.95 -3.77
CA PRO A 109 -12.20 11.46 -2.42
C PRO A 109 -10.98 10.84 -1.75
N PHE A 110 -10.36 11.61 -0.86
CA PHE A 110 -9.37 11.10 0.07
C PHE A 110 -10.06 10.33 1.19
N VAL A 111 -9.42 9.27 1.66
CA VAL A 111 -9.95 8.34 2.66
C VAL A 111 -8.92 8.10 3.76
N ALA A 112 -9.35 7.56 4.89
CA ALA A 112 -8.46 7.29 6.00
C ALA A 112 -7.33 6.33 5.57
N PRO A 113 -6.11 6.44 6.14
CA PRO A 113 -5.02 5.55 5.82
C PRO A 113 -5.42 4.07 5.89
N MET A 114 -6.16 3.68 6.93
CA MET A 114 -6.60 2.31 7.15
C MET A 114 -7.62 1.79 6.13
N ASP A 115 -8.18 2.64 5.25
CA ASP A 115 -8.97 2.21 4.10
C ASP A 115 -8.11 1.76 2.90
N HIS A 116 -6.83 2.13 2.87
CA HIS A 116 -5.88 1.69 1.85
C HIS A 116 -5.23 0.37 2.25
N ALA A 117 -5.26 -0.62 1.35
CA ALA A 117 -4.63 -1.93 1.59
C ALA A 117 -3.13 -1.84 1.88
N LYS A 118 -2.45 -0.85 1.30
CA LYS A 118 -1.03 -0.57 1.54
C LYS A 118 -0.74 -0.32 3.02
N TYR A 119 -1.41 0.67 3.61
CA TYR A 119 -1.16 1.10 4.99
C TYR A 119 -1.60 0.04 6.00
N ARG A 120 -2.67 -0.70 5.70
CA ARG A 120 -3.02 -1.90 6.47
C ARG A 120 -1.91 -2.96 6.43
N GLY A 121 -1.37 -3.21 5.24
CA GLY A 121 -0.26 -4.15 5.07
C GLY A 121 0.98 -3.72 5.86
N GLU A 122 1.33 -2.43 5.84
CA GLU A 122 2.43 -1.87 6.63
C GLU A 122 2.18 -2.03 8.13
N ALA A 123 0.98 -1.70 8.61
CA ALA A 123 0.62 -1.89 10.02
C ALA A 123 0.79 -3.37 10.43
N ILE A 124 0.24 -4.30 9.65
CA ILE A 124 0.37 -5.74 9.93
C ILE A 124 1.82 -6.20 9.90
N SER A 125 2.60 -5.76 8.91
CA SER A 125 4.01 -6.15 8.78
C SER A 125 4.85 -5.71 9.97
N ARG A 126 4.53 -4.57 10.62
CA ARG A 126 5.22 -4.11 11.84
C ARG A 126 5.06 -5.07 13.02
N TYR A 127 3.96 -5.82 13.08
CA TYR A 127 3.65 -6.75 14.16
C TYR A 127 3.66 -8.22 13.71
N LEU A 128 4.24 -8.52 12.53
CA LEU A 128 4.14 -9.85 11.93
C LEU A 128 4.73 -10.93 12.83
N ASP A 129 5.93 -10.71 13.38
CA ASP A 129 6.60 -11.68 14.25
C ASP A 129 5.78 -11.95 15.52
N GLU A 130 5.20 -10.90 16.12
CA GLU A 130 4.34 -11.03 17.28
C GLU A 130 3.03 -11.78 16.94
N ILE A 131 2.44 -11.48 15.78
CA ILE A 131 1.25 -12.17 15.26
C ILE A 131 1.54 -13.67 15.09
N VAL A 132 2.69 -14.01 14.51
CA VAL A 132 3.13 -15.40 14.31
C VAL A 132 3.37 -16.08 15.65
N GLN A 133 4.05 -15.41 16.58
CA GLN A 133 4.30 -15.93 17.93
C GLN A 133 2.99 -16.23 18.67
N MET A 134 2.05 -15.28 18.70
CA MET A 134 0.74 -15.46 19.34
C MET A 134 -0.05 -16.60 18.69
N TYR A 135 0.01 -16.72 17.36
CA TYR A 135 -0.68 -17.80 16.66
C TYR A 135 -0.07 -19.17 16.98
N ASN A 136 1.26 -19.27 17.01
CA ASN A 136 1.98 -20.49 17.36
C ASN A 136 1.76 -20.91 18.82
N SER A 137 1.44 -19.97 19.70
CA SER A 137 1.00 -20.26 21.07
C SER A 137 -0.48 -20.68 21.20
N GLY A 138 -1.18 -20.88 20.07
CA GLY A 138 -2.58 -21.30 20.03
C GLY A 138 -3.61 -20.16 20.06
N THR A 139 -3.18 -18.89 20.00
CA THR A 139 -4.11 -17.76 20.02
C THR A 139 -4.86 -17.65 18.69
N ARG A 140 -6.19 -17.59 18.75
CA ARG A 140 -7.04 -17.46 17.55
C ARG A 140 -6.88 -16.08 16.91
N PRO A 141 -6.92 -15.96 15.57
CA PRO A 141 -6.78 -14.68 14.85
C PRO A 141 -7.72 -13.56 15.31
N VAL A 142 -8.92 -13.88 15.79
CA VAL A 142 -9.86 -12.91 16.34
C VAL A 142 -9.34 -12.28 17.63
N HIS A 143 -8.79 -13.08 18.54
CA HIS A 143 -8.21 -12.58 19.80
C HIS A 143 -6.90 -11.82 19.53
N ILE A 144 -6.10 -12.25 18.55
CA ILE A 144 -4.91 -11.50 18.12
C ILE A 144 -5.32 -10.09 17.65
N ALA A 145 -6.35 -9.99 16.79
CA ALA A 145 -6.84 -8.71 16.32
C ALA A 145 -7.43 -7.84 17.45
N GLU A 146 -8.09 -8.43 18.45
CA GLU A 146 -8.54 -7.72 19.65
C GLU A 146 -7.39 -7.21 20.50
N GLN A 147 -6.36 -8.02 20.74
CA GLN A 147 -5.17 -7.61 21.48
C GLN A 147 -4.43 -6.46 20.81
N LEU A 148 -4.26 -6.53 19.48
CA LEU A 148 -3.67 -5.45 18.71
C LEU A 148 -4.53 -4.18 18.78
N ARG A 149 -5.84 -4.29 18.59
CA ARG A 149 -6.76 -3.14 18.73
C ARG A 149 -6.76 -2.54 20.12
N GLY A 150 -6.57 -3.32 21.18
CA GLY A 150 -6.42 -2.82 22.56
C GLY A 150 -5.22 -1.88 22.74
N ARG A 151 -4.24 -1.93 21.83
CA ARG A 151 -3.05 -1.07 21.82
C ARG A 151 -3.19 0.14 20.89
N SER A 152 -4.39 0.42 20.37
CA SER A 152 -4.62 1.55 19.46
C SER A 152 -4.25 2.92 20.05
N HIS A 153 -4.24 3.04 21.37
CA HIS A 153 -3.77 4.24 22.08
C HIS A 153 -2.26 4.53 21.87
N GLN A 154 -1.46 3.49 21.62
CA GLN A 154 -0.03 3.62 21.29
C GLN A 154 0.19 3.72 19.78
N ASP A 155 -0.62 3.00 19.01
CA ASP A 155 -0.54 2.97 17.55
C ASP A 155 -1.94 3.02 16.93
N PRO A 156 -2.40 4.21 16.51
CA PRO A 156 -3.74 4.40 15.96
C PRO A 156 -4.05 3.51 14.75
N ASP A 157 -3.04 3.06 14.01
CA ASP A 157 -3.22 2.16 12.87
C ASP A 157 -3.79 0.80 13.29
N LEU A 158 -3.65 0.39 14.55
CA LEU A 158 -4.15 -0.90 15.01
C LEU A 158 -5.66 -0.96 15.10
N GLU A 159 -6.35 0.19 15.24
CA GLU A 159 -7.81 0.26 15.42
C GLU A 159 -8.57 -0.42 14.26
N GLY A 160 -8.07 -0.27 13.04
CA GLY A 160 -8.69 -0.81 11.82
C GLY A 160 -8.33 -2.26 11.49
N ILE A 161 -7.56 -2.95 12.34
CA ILE A 161 -7.11 -4.32 12.05
C ILE A 161 -8.24 -5.33 12.29
N THR A 162 -8.43 -6.24 11.33
CA THR A 162 -9.47 -7.27 11.41
C THR A 162 -8.90 -8.68 11.46
N ALA A 163 -9.66 -9.63 12.02
CA ALA A 163 -9.26 -11.04 12.09
C ALA A 163 -8.94 -11.64 10.70
N THR A 164 -9.67 -11.22 9.65
CA THR A 164 -9.40 -11.64 8.27
C THR A 164 -8.03 -11.19 7.79
N GLN A 165 -7.59 -10.00 8.18
CA GLN A 165 -6.28 -9.48 7.82
C GLN A 165 -5.16 -10.27 8.50
N ILE A 166 -5.32 -10.60 9.78
CA ILE A 166 -4.41 -11.49 10.51
C ILE A 166 -4.34 -12.87 9.84
N HIS A 167 -5.48 -13.46 9.51
CA HIS A 167 -5.53 -14.74 8.80
C HIS A 167 -4.78 -14.68 7.46
N ASN A 168 -4.99 -13.64 6.67
CA ASN A 168 -4.30 -13.46 5.40
C ASN A 168 -2.79 -13.27 5.56
N ALA A 169 -2.36 -12.58 6.61
CA ALA A 169 -0.95 -12.39 6.93
C ALA A 169 -0.25 -13.71 7.26
N LEU A 170 -0.86 -14.51 8.14
CA LEU A 170 -0.37 -15.85 8.50
C LEU A 170 -0.35 -16.81 7.30
N ALA A 171 -1.39 -16.75 6.44
CA ALA A 171 -1.44 -17.55 5.23
C ALA A 171 -0.37 -17.14 4.20
N ARG A 172 0.00 -15.86 4.15
CA ARG A 172 1.13 -15.38 3.32
C ARG A 172 2.46 -15.86 3.90
N HIS A 173 2.70 -15.62 5.19
CA HIS A 173 3.93 -16.04 5.88
C HIS A 173 4.24 -17.53 5.69
N ARG A 174 3.26 -18.41 5.89
CA ARG A 174 3.42 -19.86 5.68
C ARG A 174 3.70 -20.27 4.24
N ARG A 175 3.33 -19.44 3.26
CA ARG A 175 3.64 -19.67 1.85
C ARG A 175 5.08 -19.28 1.58
N ASP A 176 5.48 -18.11 2.06
CA ASP A 176 6.84 -17.59 1.93
C ASP A 176 7.84 -18.58 2.59
N GLU A 177 7.53 -19.11 3.78
CA GLU A 177 8.33 -20.17 4.44
C GLU A 177 8.46 -21.47 3.62
N ARG A 178 7.43 -21.83 2.83
CA ARG A 178 7.47 -23.03 1.98
C ARG A 178 8.28 -22.80 0.71
N ASP A 179 8.23 -21.59 0.16
CA ASP A 179 8.95 -21.20 -1.04
C ASP A 179 10.45 -20.95 -0.73
N GLU A 180 10.79 -20.64 0.53
CA GLU A 180 12.16 -20.51 1.04
C GLU A 180 12.76 -21.83 1.58
N ALA A 181 11.96 -22.90 1.70
CA ALA A 181 12.45 -24.22 2.10
C ALA A 181 13.17 -24.92 0.92
N PRO A 182 14.41 -25.39 1.10
CA PRO A 182 15.21 -26.01 0.04
C PRO A 182 14.68 -27.37 -0.44
#